data_AF-A0A1A8PLG6-F1
#
_entry.id   AF-A0A1A8PLG6-F1
#
_cell.length_a   1.000
_cell.length_b   1.000
_cell.length_c   1.000
_cell.angle_alpha   90.00
_cell.angle_beta   90.00
_cell.angle_gamma   90.00
#
_symmetry.space_group_name_H-M   'P 1'
#
loop_
_entity.id
_entity.type
_entity.pdbx_description
1 polymer ?
#
loop_
_entity_poly.entity_id
_entity_poly.type
_entity_poly.pdbx_seq_one_letter_code
_entity_poly.pdbx_strand_id
1 'polypeptide(L)'
;ANCGVTKSCFSQPSGCDPSSNSQCFFMSAMPLTPSSGIRYELTGPTSGYVAFGFSDDQMMGNDDIYICTLDNSGMATVQHAYSTGHTMPKSLPLGNVTG
;
A
#
# COMPACT_ATOMS: atom_id res chain seq x y z
N ALA A 1 -3.75 11.54 -10.75
CA ALA A 1 -4.10 11.66 -12.18
C ALA A 1 -3.72 10.38 -12.93
N ASN A 2 -4.51 9.96 -13.94
CA ASN A 2 -4.36 8.75 -14.79
C ASN A 2 -4.88 7.41 -14.24
N CYS A 3 -5.77 7.45 -13.25
CA CYS A 3 -6.55 6.28 -12.86
C CYS A 3 -7.42 5.78 -14.02
N GLY A 4 -7.40 4.48 -14.29
CA GLY A 4 -8.13 3.84 -15.38
C GLY A 4 -7.46 3.95 -16.76
N VAL A 5 -6.31 4.63 -16.86
CA VAL A 5 -5.55 4.75 -18.11
C VAL A 5 -4.19 4.05 -18.00
N THR A 6 -3.32 4.55 -17.12
CA THR A 6 -1.99 3.97 -16.89
C THR A 6 -1.85 3.37 -15.49
N LYS A 7 -2.78 3.68 -14.58
CA LYS A 7 -2.80 3.21 -13.21
C LYS A 7 -4.14 2.57 -12.87
N SER A 8 -4.11 1.46 -12.16
CA SER A 8 -5.28 0.97 -11.42
C SER A 8 -5.37 1.72 -10.11
N CYS A 9 -6.54 2.23 -9.73
CA CYS A 9 -6.70 3.03 -8.52
C CYS A 9 -7.86 2.54 -7.67
N PHE A 10 -7.69 2.66 -6.36
CA PHE A 10 -8.64 2.31 -5.33
C PHE A 10 -8.79 3.50 -4.39
N SER A 11 -10.02 3.84 -4.02
CA SER A 11 -10.30 4.97 -3.12
C SER A 11 -11.41 4.59 -2.14
N GLN A 12 -11.27 5.04 -0.90
CA GLN A 12 -12.28 4.93 0.13
C GLN A 12 -12.37 6.25 0.91
N PRO A 13 -13.53 6.96 0.86
CA PRO A 13 -14.75 6.61 0.12
C PRO A 13 -14.59 6.71 -1.40
N SER A 14 -15.53 6.10 -2.14
CA SER A 14 -15.52 6.09 -3.60
C SER A 14 -15.46 7.50 -4.19
N GLY A 15 -14.54 7.74 -5.12
CA GLY A 15 -14.39 9.03 -5.78
C GLY A 15 -13.58 10.04 -4.96
N CYS A 16 -12.91 9.62 -3.89
CA CYS A 16 -11.98 10.50 -3.21
C CYS A 16 -10.77 10.84 -4.08
N ASP A 17 -10.44 12.13 -4.13
CA ASP A 17 -9.19 12.62 -4.70
C ASP A 17 -8.23 13.05 -3.57
N PRO A 18 -7.11 12.34 -3.38
CA PRO A 18 -6.15 12.66 -2.32
C PRO A 18 -5.49 14.04 -2.51
N SER A 19 -5.59 14.66 -3.69
CA SER A 19 -5.06 16.01 -3.93
C SER A 19 -5.95 17.12 -3.34
N SER A 20 -7.24 16.85 -3.11
CA SER A 20 -8.21 17.81 -2.58
C SER A 20 -8.76 17.43 -1.21
N ASN A 21 -8.70 16.15 -0.83
CA ASN A 21 -9.21 15.65 0.45
C ASN A 21 -8.16 14.78 1.15
N SER A 22 -7.65 15.25 2.28
CA SER A 22 -6.65 14.56 3.10
C SER A 22 -7.23 13.47 4.01
N GLN A 23 -8.55 13.30 4.04
CA GLN A 23 -9.27 12.36 4.90
C GLN A 23 -9.78 11.14 4.11
N CYS A 24 -8.97 10.60 3.21
CA CYS A 24 -9.33 9.39 2.50
C CYS A 24 -8.16 8.46 2.22
N PHE A 25 -8.49 7.19 2.11
CA PHE A 25 -7.55 6.16 1.71
C PHE A 25 -7.55 6.08 0.19
N PHE A 26 -6.37 6.19 -0.39
CA PHE A 26 -6.13 6.06 -1.82
C PHE A 26 -4.95 5.13 -2.05
N MET A 27 -5.08 4.25 -3.03
CA MET A 27 -4.01 3.41 -3.52
C MET A 27 -4.00 3.44 -5.05
N SER A 28 -2.83 3.49 -5.66
CA SER A 28 -2.68 3.21 -7.08
C SER A 28 -1.59 2.19 -7.37
N ALA A 29 -1.73 1.48 -8.48
CA ALA A 29 -0.80 0.47 -8.96
C ALA A 29 -0.51 0.72 -10.44
N MET A 30 0.78 0.78 -10.81
CA MET A 30 1.20 0.89 -12.20
C MET A 30 2.39 -0.01 -12.51
N PRO A 31 2.40 -0.69 -13.67
CA PRO A 31 3.59 -1.41 -14.10
C PRO A 31 4.74 -0.43 -14.33
N LEU A 32 5.93 -0.80 -13.88
CA LEU A 32 7.15 -0.14 -14.30
C LEU A 32 7.48 -0.64 -15.70
N THR A 33 7.94 0.25 -16.57
CA THR A 33 8.42 -0.09 -17.91
C THR A 33 9.74 0.64 -18.14
N PRO A 34 10.81 -0.03 -18.61
CA PRO A 34 10.87 -1.41 -19.13
C PRO A 34 11.14 -2.51 -18.08
N SER A 35 11.22 -2.20 -16.79
CA SER A 35 11.54 -3.18 -15.74
C SER A 35 10.35 -4.06 -15.34
N SER A 36 10.60 -5.28 -14.87
CA SER A 36 9.56 -6.12 -14.28
C SER A 36 9.29 -5.69 -12.84
N GLY A 37 8.34 -4.79 -12.63
CA GLY A 37 7.92 -4.34 -11.30
C GLY A 37 6.61 -3.58 -11.33
N ILE A 38 6.04 -3.33 -10.17
CA ILE A 38 4.83 -2.51 -10.01
C ILE A 38 5.16 -1.40 -9.03
N ARG A 39 4.83 -0.16 -9.38
CA ARG A 39 4.86 0.95 -8.42
C ARG A 39 3.49 1.08 -7.78
N TYR A 40 3.51 1.05 -6.45
CA TYR A 40 2.36 1.38 -5.64
C TYR A 40 2.50 2.77 -5.05
N GLU A 41 1.40 3.50 -4.98
CA GLU A 41 1.32 4.80 -4.31
C GLU A 41 0.17 4.73 -3.31
N LEU A 42 0.41 5.14 -2.07
CA LEU A 42 -0.56 5.06 -0.98
C LEU A 42 -0.74 6.46 -0.37
N THR A 43 -1.96 6.77 0.02
CA THR A 43 -2.28 7.96 0.81
C THR A 43 -3.41 7.60 1.75
N GLY A 44 -3.35 8.08 2.99
CA GLY A 44 -4.38 7.79 3.98
C GLY A 44 -4.20 8.64 5.23
N PRO A 45 -5.29 9.03 5.91
CA PRO A 45 -5.19 9.65 7.22
C PRO A 45 -4.70 8.59 8.21
N THR A 46 -3.49 8.76 8.74
CA THR A 46 -2.92 7.83 9.72
C THR A 46 -2.09 8.55 10.78
N SER A 47 -2.11 8.03 12.00
CA SER A 47 -1.17 8.36 13.08
C SER A 47 -0.14 7.24 13.33
N GLY A 48 -0.12 6.20 12.48
CA GLY A 48 0.74 5.03 12.63
C GLY A 48 1.25 4.53 11.28
N TYR A 49 0.41 3.78 10.57
CA TYR A 49 0.77 3.21 9.27
C TYR A 49 -0.42 3.21 8.29
N VAL A 50 -0.11 3.04 7.01
CA VAL A 50 -1.04 2.59 5.97
C VAL A 50 -0.45 1.33 5.36
N ALA A 51 -1.26 0.28 5.20
CA ALA A 51 -0.80 -0.98 4.64
C ALA A 51 -1.75 -1.48 3.56
N PHE A 52 -1.22 -2.32 2.67
CA PHE A 52 -2.00 -3.11 1.75
C PHE A 52 -1.47 -4.54 1.74
N GLY A 53 -2.31 -5.48 1.34
CA GLY A 53 -1.94 -6.88 1.22
C GLY A 53 -2.50 -7.54 -0.03
N PHE A 54 -1.77 -8.54 -0.51
CA PHE A 54 -2.22 -9.46 -1.54
C PHE A 54 -2.81 -10.69 -0.85
N SER A 55 -4.08 -10.94 -1.12
CA SER A 55 -4.83 -12.05 -0.55
C SER A 55 -5.60 -12.77 -1.65
N ASP A 56 -5.80 -14.08 -1.48
CA ASP A 56 -6.68 -14.89 -2.32
C ASP A 56 -8.16 -14.77 -1.92
N ASP A 57 -8.45 -14.18 -0.75
CA ASP A 57 -9.79 -13.92 -0.26
C ASP A 57 -9.92 -12.49 0.33
N GLN A 58 -10.98 -12.24 1.12
CA GLN A 58 -11.26 -10.93 1.73
C GLN A 58 -10.94 -10.89 3.23
N MET A 59 -10.19 -11.87 3.72
CA MET A 59 -9.88 -12.07 5.13
C MET A 59 -8.38 -11.90 5.36
N MET A 60 -8.02 -11.47 6.57
CA MET A 60 -6.63 -11.40 6.97
C MET A 60 -6.18 -12.76 7.52
N GLY A 61 -5.25 -13.43 6.85
CA GLY A 61 -4.69 -14.66 7.42
C GLY A 61 -3.71 -15.47 6.58
N ASN A 62 -3.52 -15.24 5.29
CA ASN A 62 -2.46 -15.89 4.51
C ASN A 62 -1.95 -14.93 3.44
N ASP A 63 -1.66 -13.69 3.85
CA ASP A 63 -1.52 -12.56 2.95
C ASP A 63 -0.09 -12.03 2.95
N ASP A 64 0.37 -11.65 1.77
CA ASP A 64 1.60 -10.88 1.60
C ASP A 64 1.30 -9.40 1.81
N ILE A 65 1.97 -8.75 2.76
CA ILE A 65 1.61 -7.43 3.28
C ILE A 65 2.78 -6.46 3.19
N TYR A 66 2.48 -5.25 2.71
CA TYR A 66 3.41 -4.12 2.70
C TYR A 66 2.83 -3.00 3.57
N ILE A 67 3.63 -2.58 4.56
CA ILE A 67 3.25 -1.63 5.59
C ILE A 67 4.10 -0.37 5.39
N CYS A 68 3.44 0.76 5.16
CA CYS A 68 4.07 2.06 5.05
C CYS A 68 3.89 2.86 6.34
N THR A 69 5.00 3.25 6.95
CA THR A 69 5.06 4.09 8.14
C THR A 69 5.78 5.40 7.84
N LEU A 70 5.59 6.40 8.69
CA LEU A 70 6.46 7.57 8.72
C LEU A 70 7.47 7.40 9.86
N ASP A 71 8.74 7.59 9.58
CA ASP A 71 9.76 7.65 10.63
C ASP A 71 9.70 8.98 11.41
N ASN A 72 10.56 9.12 12.42
CA ASN A 72 10.60 10.33 13.26
C ASN A 72 10.96 11.61 12.50
N SER A 73 11.51 11.51 11.28
CA SER A 73 11.82 12.64 10.41
C SER A 73 10.67 12.97 9.44
N GLY A 74 9.59 12.17 9.45
CA GLY A 74 8.48 12.27 8.50
C GLY A 74 8.77 11.62 7.15
N MET A 75 9.82 10.80 7.04
CA MET A 75 10.14 10.05 5.83
C MET A 75 9.34 8.75 5.79
N ALA A 76 8.79 8.42 4.62
CA ALA A 76 8.07 7.17 4.42
C ALA A 76 9.06 5.99 4.41
N THR A 77 8.74 4.96 5.19
CA THR A 77 9.47 3.70 5.24
C THR A 77 8.53 2.54 4.96
N VAL A 78 9.05 1.48 4.34
CA VAL A 78 8.27 0.31 3.94
C VAL A 78 8.78 -0.92 4.68
N GLN A 79 7.86 -1.68 5.27
CA GLN A 79 8.08 -2.99 5.86
C GLN A 79 7.30 -4.05 5.09
N HIS A 80 7.97 -5.14 4.74
CA HIS A 80 7.35 -6.34 4.18
C HIS A 80 7.03 -7.32 5.32
N ALA A 81 5.84 -7.92 5.30
CA ALA A 81 5.37 -8.84 6.32
C ALA A 81 4.39 -9.86 5.73
N TYR A 82 4.19 -10.98 6.43
CA TYR A 82 3.22 -12.01 6.04
C TYR A 82 2.30 -12.36 7.21
N SER A 83 0.99 -12.44 6.95
CA SER A 83 0.00 -12.83 7.96
C SER A 83 -0.18 -14.35 8.02
N THR A 84 -0.44 -14.90 9.21
CA THR A 84 -0.91 -16.29 9.37
C THR A 84 -2.04 -16.31 10.39
N GLY A 85 -3.26 -16.53 9.93
CA GLY A 85 -4.49 -16.28 10.67
C GLY A 85 -4.65 -14.81 11.10
N HIS A 86 -5.64 -14.55 11.96
CA HIS A 86 -5.90 -13.22 12.52
C HIS A 86 -4.94 -12.86 13.66
N THR A 87 -3.65 -12.90 13.37
CA THR A 87 -2.58 -12.56 14.31
C THR A 87 -1.64 -11.51 13.74
N MET A 88 -0.75 -10.99 14.59
CA MET A 88 0.22 -9.99 14.17
C MET A 88 1.11 -10.54 13.04
N PRO A 89 1.20 -9.85 11.89
CA PRO A 89 2.05 -10.26 10.78
C PRO A 89 3.51 -10.40 11.21
N LYS A 90 4.20 -11.37 10.61
CA LYS A 90 5.64 -11.56 10.82
C LYS A 90 6.41 -10.74 9.80
N SER A 91 7.34 -9.92 10.27
CA SER A 91 8.24 -9.15 9.40
C SER A 91 9.11 -10.07 8.55
N LEU A 92 9.24 -9.73 7.28
CA LEU A 92 10.08 -10.43 6.31
C LEU A 92 11.16 -9.48 5.77
N PRO A 93 12.25 -10.02 5.19
CA PRO A 93 13.20 -9.20 4.44
C PRO A 93 12.51 -8.45 3.30
N LEU A 94 12.87 -7.18 3.08
CA LEU A 94 12.21 -6.31 2.12
C LEU A 94 12.32 -6.79 0.66
N GLY A 95 13.38 -7.53 0.32
CA GLY A 95 13.59 -8.08 -1.01
C GLY A 95 13.76 -6.99 -2.08
N ASN A 96 13.12 -7.15 -3.24
CA ASN A 96 13.20 -6.23 -4.38
C ASN A 96 12.17 -5.09 -4.30
N VAL A 97 12.00 -4.50 -3.11
CA VAL A 97 11.11 -3.35 -2.89
C VAL A 97 11.94 -2.13 -2.53
N THR A 98 11.63 -1.02 -3.19
CA THR A 98 12.27 0.28 -2.97
C THR A 98 11.22 1.30 -2.56
N GLY A 99 11.42 1.94 -1.41
CA GLY A 99 10.64 3.09 -0.93
C GLY A 99 11.14 4.40 -1.50
#